data_AF-A0A7X9HYJ7-F1
#
_entry.id   AF-A0A7X9HYJ7-F1
#
_cell.length_a   1.000
_cell.length_b   1.000
_cell.length_c   1.000
_cell.angle_alpha   90.00
_cell.angle_beta   90.00
_cell.angle_gamma   90.00
#
_symmetry.space_group_name_H-M   'P 1'
#
loop_
_entity.id
_entity.type
_entity.pdbx_description
1 polymer ?
#
loop_
_entity_poly.entity_id
_entity_poly.type
_entity_poly.pdbx_seq_one_letter_code
_entity_poly.pdbx_strand_id
1 'polypeptide(L)'
;MKRMPEFYRIKMVEKITLKSLEEREELLKKAGYNLFLIPAEAVFIDLLTDSGTGAMSDEQWSALMKGDESYANAKSWFKFYDAVKEITGMNYILPTHQGRAAENILFSEISKTGVVIPSNNHFDTTRANIEYFGGEALDLVIEEGKDPKKIHPFKGNIDLNKLEDLLKDKADRIPVCMCTVTNNTGGGQPVSLENIKSASQICHKYGVKFFLDACRFAENAYFIKKREKGQENRTIKEIAQEMFSYADGATM
;
A
#
# COMPACT_ATOMS: atom_id res chain seq x y z
N MET A 1 -14.39 -8.99 18.94
CA MET A 1 -13.01 -9.33 19.34
C MET A 1 -12.82 -9.00 20.80
N LYS A 2 -12.08 -9.83 21.55
CA LYS A 2 -11.66 -9.50 22.93
C LYS A 2 -10.54 -8.47 22.84
N ARG A 3 -10.63 -7.36 23.58
CA ARG A 3 -9.57 -6.34 23.63
C ARG A 3 -8.29 -7.00 24.13
N MET A 4 -7.24 -6.97 23.31
CA MET A 4 -5.92 -7.47 23.69
C MET A 4 -5.09 -6.30 24.22
N PRO A 5 -4.21 -6.52 25.22
CA PRO A 5 -3.24 -5.50 25.60
C PRO A 5 -2.26 -5.25 24.45
N GLU A 6 -1.70 -4.05 24.43
CA GLU A 6 -0.64 -3.67 23.52
C GLU A 6 0.61 -4.55 23.75
N PHE A 7 1.24 -4.99 22.67
CA PHE A 7 2.48 -5.78 22.72
C PHE A 7 3.74 -4.91 22.81
N TYR A 8 3.60 -3.72 23.40
CA TYR A 8 4.66 -2.74 23.64
C TYR A 8 4.32 -1.91 24.88
N ARG A 9 5.29 -1.12 25.36
CA ARG A 9 5.09 -0.16 26.45
C ARG A 9 5.40 1.24 25.94
N ILE A 10 4.73 2.24 26.48
CA ILE A 10 4.96 3.64 26.13
C ILE A 10 6.36 4.06 26.60
N LYS A 11 7.19 4.57 25.68
CA LYS A 11 8.54 5.08 25.96
C LYS A 11 8.60 6.61 26.00
N MET A 12 7.83 7.25 25.12
CA MET A 12 7.71 8.70 24.97
C MET A 12 6.24 9.04 24.74
N VAL A 13 5.80 10.21 25.18
CA VAL A 13 4.44 10.72 24.96
C VAL A 13 4.48 12.04 24.22
N GLU A 14 3.46 12.29 23.40
CA GLU A 14 3.17 13.59 22.80
C GLU A 14 1.99 14.23 23.52
N LYS A 15 2.10 15.52 23.84
CA LYS A 15 1.04 16.23 24.58
C LYS A 15 -0.11 16.56 23.64
N ILE A 16 -1.31 16.12 24.01
CA ILE A 16 -2.57 16.48 23.33
C ILE A 16 -3.47 17.26 24.29
N THR A 17 -4.30 18.14 23.73
CA THR A 17 -5.22 18.99 24.51
C THR A 17 -6.63 18.83 23.99
N LEU A 18 -7.57 18.48 24.88
CA LEU A 18 -8.99 18.49 24.55
C LEU A 18 -9.52 19.91 24.72
N LYS A 19 -9.79 20.58 23.60
CA LYS A 19 -10.47 21.87 23.56
C LYS A 19 -11.92 21.75 24.04
N SER A 20 -12.44 22.84 24.60
CA SER A 20 -13.87 22.93 24.97
C SER A 20 -14.78 22.71 23.75
N LEU A 21 -16.08 22.49 23.97
CA LEU A 21 -17.01 22.35 22.87
C LEU A 21 -17.10 23.66 22.06
N GLU A 22 -17.16 24.79 22.77
CA GLU A 22 -17.28 26.13 22.22
C GLU A 22 -16.07 26.48 21.34
N GLU A 23 -14.84 26.25 21.82
CA GLU A 23 -13.63 26.46 21.02
C GLU A 23 -13.63 25.60 19.75
N ARG A 24 -14.06 24.33 19.83
CA ARG A 24 -14.13 23.45 18.66
C ARG A 24 -15.18 23.92 17.65
N GLU A 25 -16.33 24.42 18.12
CA GLU A 25 -17.37 24.98 17.23
C GLU A 25 -16.88 26.24 16.50
N GLU A 26 -16.17 27.13 17.18
CA GLU A 26 -15.58 28.32 16.58
C GLU A 26 -14.51 27.97 15.55
N LEU A 27 -13.63 27.02 15.87
CA LEU A 27 -12.62 26.52 14.94
C LEU A 27 -13.24 25.87 13.70
N LEU A 28 -14.29 25.06 13.87
CA LEU A 28 -15.03 24.46 12.76
C LEU A 28 -15.65 25.53 11.86
N LYS A 29 -16.28 26.56 12.44
CA LYS A 29 -16.85 27.68 11.68
C LYS A 29 -15.76 28.44 10.92
N LYS A 30 -14.64 28.76 11.58
CA LYS A 30 -13.49 29.46 10.97
C LYS A 30 -12.85 28.67 9.83
N ALA A 31 -12.78 27.35 9.98
CA ALA A 31 -12.30 26.42 8.95
C ALA A 31 -13.31 26.18 7.82
N GLY A 32 -14.48 26.82 7.83
CA GLY A 32 -15.53 26.58 6.84
C GLY A 32 -16.03 25.14 6.86
N TYR A 33 -16.03 24.51 8.04
CA TYR A 33 -16.36 23.10 8.26
C TYR A 33 -15.48 22.10 7.50
N ASN A 34 -14.30 22.53 7.02
CA ASN A 34 -13.31 21.66 6.41
C ASN A 34 -12.23 21.26 7.43
N LEU A 35 -12.19 19.97 7.79
CA LEU A 35 -11.22 19.45 8.78
C LEU A 35 -9.76 19.61 8.34
N PHE A 36 -9.47 19.63 7.03
CA PHE A 36 -8.11 19.86 6.52
C PHE A 36 -7.55 21.25 6.85
N LEU A 37 -8.41 22.20 7.22
CA LEU A 37 -8.02 23.57 7.58
C LEU A 37 -7.93 23.79 9.10
N ILE A 38 -8.22 22.75 9.90
CA ILE A 38 -8.12 22.84 11.36
C ILE A 38 -6.65 22.70 11.76
N PRO A 39 -6.11 23.61 12.60
CA PRO A 39 -4.77 23.47 13.14
C PRO A 39 -4.61 22.16 13.93
N ALA A 40 -3.53 21.42 13.70
CA ALA A 40 -3.27 20.13 14.34
C ALA A 40 -3.28 20.20 15.88
N GLU A 41 -2.77 21.30 16.47
CA GLU A 41 -2.78 21.53 17.92
C GLU A 41 -4.18 21.62 18.55
N ALA A 42 -5.22 21.82 17.74
CA ALA A 42 -6.60 21.84 18.17
C ALA A 42 -7.30 20.49 18.02
N VAL A 43 -6.64 19.49 17.43
CA VAL A 43 -7.15 18.13 17.26
C VAL A 43 -6.70 17.28 18.45
N PHE A 44 -7.67 16.68 19.14
CA PHE A 44 -7.36 15.82 20.30
C PHE A 44 -6.91 14.41 19.89
N ILE A 45 -7.61 13.80 18.94
CA ILE A 45 -7.26 12.51 18.33
C ILE A 45 -7.36 12.71 16.82
N ASP A 46 -6.22 12.58 16.13
CA ASP A 46 -6.15 12.73 14.69
C ASP A 46 -6.29 11.37 14.01
N LEU A 47 -7.32 11.22 13.19
CA LEU A 47 -7.62 10.02 12.39
C LEU A 47 -7.68 10.37 10.89
N LEU A 48 -7.09 11.50 10.48
CA LEU A 48 -7.13 11.96 9.09
C LEU A 48 -6.38 10.99 8.16
N THR A 49 -5.28 10.41 8.63
CA THR A 49 -4.47 9.46 7.86
C THR A 49 -3.60 8.59 8.76
N ASP A 50 -3.25 7.40 8.26
CA ASP A 50 -2.22 6.51 8.79
C ASP A 50 -0.83 6.74 8.14
N SER A 51 -0.74 7.64 7.17
CA SER A 51 0.50 7.91 6.43
C SER A 51 1.44 8.82 7.22
N GLY A 52 2.59 8.27 7.64
CA GLY A 52 3.63 9.04 8.33
C GLY A 52 3.32 9.41 9.78
N THR A 53 2.20 8.96 10.33
CA THR A 53 1.72 9.27 11.69
C THR A 53 2.01 8.16 12.71
N GLY A 54 2.82 7.16 12.33
CA GLY A 54 3.20 6.05 13.20
C GLY A 54 4.19 6.46 14.31
N ALA A 55 4.01 5.92 15.52
CA ALA A 55 4.95 6.09 16.61
C ALA A 55 6.17 5.14 16.44
N MET A 56 7.36 5.70 16.30
CA MET A 56 8.60 4.94 16.18
C MET A 56 9.03 4.29 17.51
N SER A 57 9.69 3.13 17.43
CA SER A 57 10.33 2.46 18.56
C SER A 57 11.60 3.18 19.01
N ASP A 58 12.11 2.84 20.19
CA ASP A 58 13.41 3.33 20.66
C ASP A 58 14.59 2.82 19.81
N GLU A 59 14.47 1.64 19.20
CA GLU A 59 15.45 1.15 18.22
C GLU A 59 15.50 2.03 16.96
N GLN A 60 14.34 2.47 16.45
CA GLN A 60 14.27 3.39 15.30
C GLN A 60 14.86 4.77 15.66
N TRP A 61 14.52 5.32 16.82
CA TRP A 61 15.14 6.56 17.31
C TRP A 61 16.66 6.43 17.49
N SER A 62 17.14 5.29 18.00
CA SER A 62 18.58 4.99 18.11
C SER A 62 19.27 4.91 16.75
N ALA A 63 18.60 4.35 15.75
CA ALA A 63 19.11 4.28 14.38
C ALA A 63 19.20 5.67 13.74
N LEU A 64 18.22 6.55 13.97
CA LEU A 64 18.27 7.95 13.50
C LEU A 64 19.48 8.70 14.04
N MET A 65 19.82 8.52 15.32
CA MET A 65 21.00 9.17 15.93
C MET A 65 22.34 8.64 15.39
N LYS A 66 22.32 7.55 14.62
CA LYS A 66 23.49 6.91 13.98
C LYS A 66 23.46 7.04 12.45
N GLY A 67 22.68 7.99 11.93
CA GLY A 67 22.58 8.27 10.50
C GLY A 67 23.94 8.54 9.87
N ASP A 68 24.16 7.97 8.69
CA ASP A 68 25.32 8.24 7.84
C ASP A 68 24.85 9.14 6.69
N GLU A 69 25.17 10.43 6.78
CA GLU A 69 24.74 11.47 5.83
C GLU A 69 25.65 11.59 4.61
N SER A 70 26.45 10.56 4.33
CA SER A 70 27.31 10.51 3.15
C SER A 70 26.46 10.53 1.87
N TYR A 71 26.84 11.37 0.91
CA TYR A 71 26.10 11.56 -0.34
C TYR A 71 25.99 10.29 -1.21
N ALA A 72 26.98 9.39 -1.12
CA ALA A 72 26.97 8.12 -1.85
C ALA A 72 27.54 7.00 -0.96
N ASN A 73 26.99 5.79 -1.09
CA ASN A 73 27.40 4.60 -0.34
C ASN A 73 27.33 4.75 1.19
N ALA A 74 26.33 5.49 1.70
CA ALA A 74 26.07 5.58 3.12
C ALA A 74 25.84 4.19 3.75
N LYS A 75 26.28 3.96 4.98
CA LYS A 75 26.06 2.69 5.71
C LYS A 75 24.57 2.36 5.89
N SER A 76 23.73 3.38 6.01
CA SER A 76 22.27 3.26 6.12
C SER A 76 21.64 2.65 4.85
N TRP A 77 22.19 2.95 3.67
CA TRP A 77 21.73 2.39 2.39
C TRP A 77 21.81 0.87 2.39
N PHE A 78 22.95 0.29 2.78
CA PHE A 78 23.12 -1.17 2.77
C PHE A 78 22.17 -1.88 3.74
N LYS A 79 21.93 -1.30 4.92
CA LYS A 79 20.94 -1.83 5.87
C LYS A 79 19.52 -1.80 5.30
N PHE A 80 19.15 -0.70 4.65
CA PHE A 80 17.86 -0.57 3.98
C PHE A 80 17.71 -1.58 2.83
N TYR A 81 18.72 -1.66 1.97
CA TYR A 81 18.78 -2.60 0.86
C TYR A 81 18.63 -4.04 1.34
N ASP A 82 19.40 -4.46 2.35
CA ASP A 82 19.35 -5.81 2.89
C ASP A 82 17.98 -6.13 3.48
N ALA A 83 17.38 -5.21 4.22
CA ALA A 83 16.04 -5.40 4.81
C ALA A 83 14.95 -5.51 3.74
N VAL A 84 14.96 -4.64 2.73
CA VAL A 84 13.99 -4.68 1.63
C VAL A 84 14.19 -5.95 0.80
N LYS A 85 15.42 -6.31 0.47
CA LYS A 85 15.74 -7.54 -0.27
C LYS A 85 15.34 -8.79 0.51
N GLU A 86 15.53 -8.79 1.83
CA GLU A 86 15.14 -9.92 2.67
C GLU A 86 13.62 -10.15 2.65
N ILE A 87 12.82 -9.08 2.64
CA ILE A 87 11.35 -9.17 2.64
C ILE A 87 10.81 -9.45 1.24
N THR A 88 11.35 -8.79 0.22
CA THR A 88 10.78 -8.76 -1.14
C THR A 88 11.46 -9.73 -2.10
N GLY A 89 12.70 -10.15 -1.82
CA GLY A 89 13.54 -10.89 -2.75
C GLY A 89 14.07 -10.06 -3.94
N MET A 90 13.73 -8.77 -4.03
CA MET A 90 14.11 -7.92 -5.16
C MET A 90 15.57 -7.46 -5.08
N ASN A 91 16.26 -7.50 -6.22
CA ASN A 91 17.68 -7.15 -6.31
C ASN A 91 17.92 -5.69 -6.73
N TYR A 92 16.95 -5.07 -7.40
CA TYR A 92 17.04 -3.69 -7.86
C TYR A 92 16.10 -2.84 -7.01
N ILE A 93 16.70 -2.02 -6.15
CA ILE A 93 15.97 -1.19 -5.20
C ILE A 93 16.36 0.26 -5.48
N LEU A 94 15.35 1.11 -5.65
CA LEU A 94 15.52 2.56 -5.79
C LEU A 94 14.80 3.24 -4.62
N PRO A 95 15.53 3.80 -3.64
CA PRO A 95 14.89 4.51 -2.55
C PRO A 95 14.28 5.80 -3.08
N THR A 96 13.05 6.09 -2.66
CA THR A 96 12.38 7.36 -2.92
C THR A 96 11.95 7.97 -1.59
N HIS A 97 11.58 9.25 -1.59
CA HIS A 97 11.17 9.90 -0.35
C HIS A 97 9.83 9.37 0.17
N GLN A 98 8.95 8.86 -0.71
CA GLN A 98 7.69 8.17 -0.38
C GLN A 98 7.06 7.55 -1.65
N GLY A 99 6.02 6.72 -1.49
CA GLY A 99 5.40 5.95 -2.57
C GLY A 99 5.02 6.72 -3.84
N ARG A 100 4.41 7.91 -3.73
CA ARG A 100 4.03 8.69 -4.93
C ARG A 100 5.18 9.06 -5.85
N ALA A 101 6.40 9.13 -5.31
CA ALA A 101 7.59 9.41 -6.10
C ALA A 101 8.11 8.15 -6.81
N ALA A 102 8.00 6.97 -6.18
CA ALA A 102 8.23 5.70 -6.85
C ALA A 102 7.24 5.49 -8.00
N GLU A 103 5.96 5.80 -7.78
CA GLU A 103 4.92 5.80 -8.82
C GLU A 103 5.28 6.77 -9.96
N ASN A 104 5.70 8.00 -9.65
CA ASN A 104 6.06 8.98 -10.67
C ASN A 104 7.20 8.49 -11.57
N ILE A 105 8.27 7.94 -10.99
CA ILE A 105 9.41 7.39 -11.73
C ILE A 105 8.98 6.20 -12.60
N LEU A 106 8.12 5.32 -12.08
CA LEU A 106 7.64 4.17 -12.83
C LEU A 106 6.77 4.61 -14.02
N PHE A 107 5.75 5.43 -13.76
CA PHE A 107 4.75 5.79 -14.76
C PHE A 107 5.25 6.82 -15.78
N SER A 108 6.28 7.62 -15.47
CA SER A 108 6.92 8.46 -16.47
C SER A 108 7.55 7.66 -17.61
N GLU A 109 7.96 6.42 -17.32
CA GLU A 109 8.60 5.53 -18.31
C GLU A 109 7.58 4.64 -19.05
N ILE A 110 6.57 4.14 -18.34
CA ILE A 110 5.67 3.10 -18.89
C ILE A 110 4.28 3.59 -19.29
N SER A 111 3.81 4.72 -18.74
CA SER A 111 2.48 5.25 -19.04
C SER A 111 2.55 6.26 -20.18
N LYS A 112 1.61 6.13 -21.13
CA LYS A 112 1.47 7.00 -22.31
C LYS A 112 0.10 6.82 -22.93
N THR A 113 -0.29 7.74 -23.82
CA THR A 113 -1.53 7.61 -24.60
C THR A 113 -1.65 6.24 -25.26
N GLY A 114 -2.78 5.58 -25.01
CA GLY A 114 -3.09 4.25 -25.53
C GLY A 114 -2.69 3.09 -24.63
N VAL A 115 -1.86 3.31 -23.61
CA VAL A 115 -1.55 2.30 -22.59
C VAL A 115 -2.71 2.15 -21.60
N VAL A 116 -2.97 0.92 -21.17
CA VAL A 116 -3.92 0.60 -20.09
C VAL A 116 -3.14 -0.07 -18.97
N ILE A 117 -3.36 0.36 -17.73
CA ILE A 117 -2.74 -0.21 -16.53
C ILE A 117 -3.88 -0.73 -15.65
N PRO A 118 -4.15 -2.05 -15.66
CA PRO A 118 -5.15 -2.64 -14.81
C PRO A 118 -4.64 -2.82 -13.36
N SER A 119 -5.55 -2.70 -12.39
CA SER A 119 -5.32 -3.08 -10.99
C SER A 119 -6.61 -3.65 -10.39
N ASN A 120 -6.57 -4.20 -9.17
CA ASN A 120 -7.80 -4.38 -8.39
C ASN A 120 -8.48 -3.02 -8.18
N ASN A 121 -7.76 -2.08 -7.56
CA ASN A 121 -8.05 -0.65 -7.59
C ASN A 121 -6.76 0.14 -7.52
N HIS A 122 -6.71 1.27 -8.21
CA HIS A 122 -5.64 2.25 -8.04
C HIS A 122 -5.92 3.14 -6.83
N PHE A 123 -4.87 3.45 -6.06
CA PHE A 123 -4.93 4.55 -5.11
C PHE A 123 -4.87 5.90 -5.85
N ASP A 124 -5.29 6.96 -5.18
CA ASP A 124 -5.46 8.29 -5.76
C ASP A 124 -4.19 8.79 -6.47
N THR A 125 -3.01 8.65 -5.84
CA THR A 125 -1.75 9.09 -6.45
C THR A 125 -1.26 8.16 -7.55
N THR A 126 -1.52 6.86 -7.43
CA THR A 126 -1.19 5.86 -8.46
C THR A 126 -1.98 6.18 -9.73
N ARG A 127 -3.30 6.34 -9.62
CA ARG A 127 -4.19 6.75 -10.71
C ARG A 127 -3.75 8.08 -11.31
N ALA A 128 -3.50 9.07 -10.45
CA ALA A 128 -3.09 10.41 -10.90
C ALA A 128 -1.79 10.36 -11.73
N ASN A 129 -0.77 9.59 -11.30
CA ASN A 129 0.46 9.45 -12.07
C ASN A 129 0.22 8.74 -13.41
N ILE A 130 -0.57 7.66 -13.44
CA ILE A 130 -0.89 6.94 -14.67
C ILE A 130 -1.57 7.87 -15.69
N GLU A 131 -2.63 8.56 -15.26
CA GLU A 131 -3.46 9.42 -16.11
C GLU A 131 -2.74 10.72 -16.49
N TYR A 132 -1.87 11.26 -15.61
CA TYR A 132 -1.05 12.43 -15.92
C TYR A 132 -0.14 12.21 -17.13
N PHE A 133 0.44 11.01 -17.24
CA PHE A 133 1.24 10.62 -18.41
C PHE A 133 0.39 10.11 -19.59
N GLY A 134 -0.94 10.14 -19.48
CA GLY A 134 -1.88 9.86 -20.56
C GLY A 134 -2.31 8.39 -20.71
N GLY A 135 -1.92 7.51 -19.77
CA GLY A 135 -2.43 6.14 -19.71
C GLY A 135 -3.82 6.05 -19.09
N GLU A 136 -4.47 4.90 -19.26
CA GLU A 136 -5.76 4.58 -18.65
C GLU A 136 -5.56 3.70 -17.41
N ALA A 137 -5.97 4.18 -16.23
CA ALA A 137 -6.00 3.38 -15.01
C ALA A 137 -7.33 2.61 -14.91
N LEU A 138 -7.28 1.29 -15.08
CA LEU A 138 -8.47 0.43 -15.15
C LEU A 138 -8.63 -0.42 -13.89
N ASP A 139 -9.75 -0.27 -13.18
CA ASP A 139 -10.02 -1.01 -11.95
C ASP A 139 -10.82 -2.28 -12.21
N LEU A 140 -10.31 -3.42 -11.71
CA LEU A 140 -10.81 -4.77 -11.94
C LEU A 140 -11.11 -5.50 -10.62
N VAL A 141 -11.45 -4.80 -9.53
CA VAL A 141 -11.86 -5.45 -8.27
C VAL A 141 -13.06 -6.38 -8.48
N ILE A 142 -13.09 -7.50 -7.74
CA ILE A 142 -14.24 -8.41 -7.70
C ILE A 142 -15.53 -7.68 -7.27
N GLU A 143 -16.69 -8.19 -7.68
CA GLU A 143 -17.99 -7.54 -7.37
C GLU A 143 -18.26 -7.43 -5.86
N GLU A 144 -17.80 -8.41 -5.07
CA GLU A 144 -17.83 -8.35 -3.60
C GLU A 144 -17.11 -7.13 -3.02
N GLY A 145 -16.05 -6.66 -3.69
CA GLY A 145 -15.27 -5.50 -3.29
C GLY A 145 -16.04 -4.19 -3.45
N LYS A 146 -17.07 -4.18 -4.31
CA LYS A 146 -17.92 -3.00 -4.56
C LYS A 146 -19.11 -2.89 -3.60
N ASP A 147 -19.44 -3.97 -2.89
CA ASP A 147 -20.52 -3.97 -1.88
C ASP A 147 -19.94 -3.89 -0.46
N PRO A 148 -20.03 -2.73 0.23
CA PRO A 148 -19.50 -2.59 1.59
C PRO A 148 -20.22 -3.46 2.61
N LYS A 149 -21.48 -3.87 2.37
CA LYS A 149 -22.30 -4.66 3.31
C LYS A 149 -22.08 -6.16 3.18
N LYS A 150 -21.63 -6.65 2.01
CA LYS A 150 -21.37 -8.07 1.80
C LYS A 150 -20.23 -8.55 2.69
N ILE A 151 -20.32 -9.73 3.28
CA ILE A 151 -19.20 -10.32 4.03
C ILE A 151 -18.39 -11.18 3.07
N HIS A 152 -17.11 -10.89 2.92
CA HIS A 152 -16.19 -11.68 2.10
C HIS A 152 -14.77 -11.60 2.70
N PRO A 153 -14.00 -12.70 2.79
CA PRO A 153 -12.71 -12.71 3.48
C PRO A 153 -11.63 -11.87 2.77
N PHE A 154 -11.72 -11.73 1.45
CA PHE A 154 -10.74 -11.06 0.59
C PHE A 154 -11.41 -10.17 -0.46
N LYS A 155 -12.04 -9.08 -0.01
CA LYS A 155 -12.70 -8.11 -0.92
C LYS A 155 -11.75 -7.33 -1.81
N GLY A 156 -10.45 -7.34 -1.51
CA GLY A 156 -9.43 -6.67 -2.32
C GLY A 156 -9.05 -7.45 -3.58
N ASN A 157 -9.51 -8.69 -3.75
CA ASN A 157 -9.13 -9.53 -4.89
C ASN A 157 -9.38 -8.85 -6.24
N ILE A 158 -8.47 -9.07 -7.18
CA ILE A 158 -8.68 -8.75 -8.60
C ILE A 158 -9.57 -9.83 -9.22
N ASP A 159 -10.50 -9.41 -10.08
CA ASP A 159 -11.36 -10.28 -10.86
C ASP A 159 -10.53 -10.94 -11.98
N LEU A 160 -10.18 -12.21 -11.75
CA LEU A 160 -9.30 -12.98 -12.64
C LEU A 160 -9.91 -13.20 -14.02
N ASN A 161 -11.24 -13.30 -14.13
CA ASN A 161 -11.91 -13.47 -15.42
C ASN A 161 -11.81 -12.18 -16.22
N LYS A 162 -12.14 -11.03 -15.60
CA LYS A 162 -11.99 -9.73 -16.26
C LYS A 162 -10.55 -9.42 -16.63
N LEU A 163 -9.60 -9.79 -15.77
CA LEU A 163 -8.17 -9.66 -16.06
C LEU A 163 -7.76 -10.50 -17.28
N GLU A 164 -8.15 -11.77 -17.33
CA GLU A 164 -7.79 -12.64 -18.46
C GLU A 164 -8.44 -12.17 -19.77
N ASP A 165 -9.71 -11.74 -19.73
CA ASP A 165 -10.41 -11.24 -20.91
C ASP A 165 -9.82 -9.93 -21.42
N LEU A 166 -9.40 -9.04 -20.53
CA LEU A 166 -8.66 -7.82 -20.90
C LEU A 166 -7.33 -8.16 -21.59
N LEU A 167 -6.56 -9.10 -21.03
CA LEU A 167 -5.25 -9.46 -21.56
C LEU A 167 -5.34 -10.21 -22.89
N LYS A 168 -6.40 -10.99 -23.13
CA LYS A 168 -6.67 -11.60 -24.44
C LYS A 168 -6.84 -10.54 -25.55
N ASP A 169 -7.44 -9.40 -25.23
CA ASP A 169 -7.78 -8.35 -26.19
C ASP A 169 -6.67 -7.29 -26.33
N LYS A 170 -6.00 -6.93 -25.23
CA LYS A 170 -5.15 -5.73 -25.14
C LYS A 170 -3.78 -5.93 -24.49
N ALA A 171 -3.25 -7.16 -24.41
CA ALA A 171 -1.95 -7.40 -23.77
C ALA A 171 -0.80 -6.54 -24.34
N ASP A 172 -0.82 -6.24 -25.64
CA ASP A 172 0.15 -5.38 -26.32
C ASP A 172 0.14 -3.92 -25.81
N ARG A 173 -0.96 -3.49 -25.19
CA ARG A 173 -1.17 -2.15 -24.63
C ARG A 173 -0.98 -2.09 -23.12
N ILE A 174 -0.65 -3.21 -22.47
CA ILE A 174 -0.59 -3.32 -21.01
C ILE A 174 0.87 -3.65 -20.61
N PRO A 175 1.69 -2.65 -20.25
CA PRO A 175 3.07 -2.90 -19.84
C PRO A 175 3.14 -3.56 -18.45
N VAL A 176 2.15 -3.27 -17.60
CA VAL A 176 2.07 -3.78 -16.23
C VAL A 176 0.62 -3.92 -15.79
N CYS A 177 0.32 -5.00 -15.06
CA CYS A 177 -0.85 -5.12 -14.21
C CYS A 177 -0.41 -4.93 -12.76
N MET A 178 -1.14 -4.12 -12.00
CA MET A 178 -0.89 -3.91 -10.59
C MET A 178 -1.85 -4.72 -9.70
N CYS A 179 -1.50 -4.87 -8.43
CA CYS A 179 -2.40 -5.33 -7.39
C CYS A 179 -2.06 -4.63 -6.07
N THR A 180 -3.01 -3.87 -5.55
CA THR A 180 -2.85 -3.08 -4.33
C THR A 180 -3.14 -3.93 -3.10
N VAL A 181 -2.17 -4.05 -2.20
CA VAL A 181 -2.21 -4.91 -1.00
C VAL A 181 -1.91 -4.11 0.28
N THR A 182 -2.87 -3.91 1.20
CA THR A 182 -4.33 -4.09 1.07
C THR A 182 -4.95 -3.06 0.10
N ASN A 183 -6.11 -3.37 -0.48
CA ASN A 183 -6.80 -2.47 -1.39
C ASN A 183 -7.32 -1.23 -0.63
N ASN A 184 -6.58 -0.13 -0.71
CA ASN A 184 -6.87 1.13 -0.02
C ASN A 184 -8.26 1.67 -0.40
N THR A 185 -8.52 1.83 -1.70
CA THR A 185 -9.76 2.39 -2.25
C THR A 185 -10.98 1.55 -1.86
N GLY A 186 -10.80 0.22 -1.74
CA GLY A 186 -11.82 -0.71 -1.24
C GLY A 186 -12.03 -0.69 0.28
N GLY A 187 -11.40 0.24 1.02
CA GLY A 187 -11.49 0.33 2.48
C GLY A 187 -10.52 -0.60 3.21
N GLY A 188 -9.29 -0.74 2.70
CA GLY A 188 -8.21 -1.54 3.30
C GLY A 188 -8.47 -3.05 3.25
N GLN A 189 -9.16 -3.53 2.21
CA GLN A 189 -9.56 -4.93 2.11
C GLN A 189 -8.41 -5.81 1.61
N PRO A 190 -8.20 -7.00 2.20
CA PRO A 190 -7.09 -7.85 1.82
C PRO A 190 -7.33 -8.58 0.49
N VAL A 191 -6.22 -8.92 -0.14
CA VAL A 191 -6.09 -9.80 -1.31
C VAL A 191 -5.57 -11.16 -0.82
N SER A 192 -6.17 -12.26 -1.27
CA SER A 192 -5.67 -13.60 -0.94
C SER A 192 -4.36 -13.92 -1.67
N LEU A 193 -3.54 -14.78 -1.06
CA LEU A 193 -2.32 -15.29 -1.67
C LEU A 193 -2.61 -16.06 -2.96
N GLU A 194 -3.68 -16.88 -2.96
CA GLU A 194 -4.18 -17.53 -4.17
C GLU A 194 -4.47 -16.54 -5.29
N ASN A 195 -5.13 -15.41 -5.00
CA ASN A 195 -5.49 -14.42 -6.01
C ASN A 195 -4.25 -13.69 -6.55
N ILE A 196 -3.29 -13.34 -5.69
CA ILE A 196 -1.99 -12.76 -6.10
C ILE A 196 -1.27 -13.72 -7.05
N LYS A 197 -1.17 -15.01 -6.68
CA LYS A 197 -0.55 -16.05 -7.50
C LYS A 197 -1.24 -16.19 -8.85
N SER A 198 -2.58 -16.30 -8.87
CA SER A 198 -3.34 -16.48 -10.10
C SER A 198 -3.24 -15.27 -11.02
N ALA A 199 -3.32 -14.05 -10.47
CA ALA A 199 -3.17 -12.83 -11.27
C ALA A 199 -1.79 -12.73 -11.92
N SER A 200 -0.74 -13.03 -11.15
CA SER A 200 0.65 -13.11 -11.65
C SER A 200 0.78 -14.12 -12.80
N GLN A 201 0.27 -15.35 -12.60
CA GLN A 201 0.30 -16.40 -13.63
C GLN A 201 -0.45 -16.01 -14.91
N ILE A 202 -1.61 -15.36 -14.78
CA ILE A 202 -2.37 -14.86 -15.92
C ILE A 202 -1.56 -13.77 -16.64
N CYS A 203 -0.99 -12.80 -15.93
CA CYS A 203 -0.19 -11.74 -16.55
C CYS A 203 1.01 -12.32 -17.33
N HIS A 204 1.75 -13.25 -16.72
CA HIS A 204 2.91 -13.89 -17.35
C HIS A 204 2.53 -14.72 -18.58
N LYS A 205 1.37 -15.39 -18.59
CA LYS A 205 0.85 -16.12 -19.77
C LYS A 205 0.71 -15.21 -21.00
N TYR A 206 0.39 -13.92 -20.81
CA TYR A 206 0.23 -12.94 -21.88
C TYR A 206 1.46 -12.02 -22.03
N GLY A 207 2.57 -12.31 -21.35
CA GLY A 207 3.81 -11.51 -21.44
C GLY A 207 3.74 -10.16 -20.71
N VAL A 208 2.76 -9.95 -19.84
CA VAL A 208 2.57 -8.71 -19.06
C VAL A 208 3.24 -8.84 -17.69
N LYS A 209 3.87 -7.75 -17.23
CA LYS A 209 4.49 -7.70 -15.89
C LYS A 209 3.46 -7.55 -14.80
N PHE A 210 3.69 -8.17 -13.64
CA PHE A 210 2.81 -8.09 -12.49
C PHE A 210 3.48 -7.37 -11.32
N PHE A 211 2.92 -6.25 -10.89
CA PHE A 211 3.47 -5.40 -9.82
C PHE A 211 2.55 -5.36 -8.61
N LEU A 212 3.13 -5.18 -7.43
CA LEU A 212 2.37 -4.88 -6.22
C LEU A 212 2.46 -3.38 -5.88
N ASP A 213 1.31 -2.75 -5.61
CA ASP A 213 1.31 -1.57 -4.73
C ASP A 213 1.26 -2.10 -3.30
N ALA A 214 2.38 -1.96 -2.61
CA ALA A 214 2.70 -2.68 -1.38
C ALA A 214 2.73 -1.78 -0.14
N CYS A 215 2.08 -0.61 -0.16
CA CYS A 215 2.03 0.32 0.98
C CYS A 215 1.61 -0.36 2.30
N ARG A 216 0.71 -1.36 2.25
CA ARG A 216 0.19 -2.07 3.44
C ARG A 216 0.36 -3.59 3.35
N PHE A 217 1.45 -4.05 2.73
CA PHE A 217 1.68 -5.49 2.49
C PHE A 217 1.66 -6.33 3.78
N ALA A 218 2.17 -5.79 4.89
CA ALA A 218 2.25 -6.50 6.16
C ALA A 218 0.86 -6.77 6.78
N GLU A 219 -0.08 -5.82 6.64
CA GLU A 219 -1.48 -6.02 7.04
C GLU A 219 -2.16 -7.06 6.15
N ASN A 220 -1.88 -7.03 4.85
CA ASN A 220 -2.40 -8.02 3.91
C ASN A 220 -1.91 -9.43 4.28
N ALA A 221 -0.62 -9.58 4.58
CA ALA A 221 -0.03 -10.84 5.04
C ALA A 221 -0.64 -11.32 6.37
N TYR A 222 -0.98 -10.40 7.29
CA TYR A 222 -1.73 -10.73 8.50
C TYR A 222 -3.12 -11.28 8.20
N PHE A 223 -3.86 -10.68 7.25
CA PHE A 223 -5.16 -11.18 6.85
C PHE A 223 -5.08 -12.54 6.16
N ILE A 224 -4.08 -12.77 5.29
CA ILE A 224 -3.81 -14.08 4.70
C ILE A 224 -3.59 -15.12 5.80
N LYS A 225 -2.70 -14.86 6.77
CA LYS A 225 -2.45 -15.75 7.93
C LYS A 225 -3.73 -16.10 8.69
N LYS A 226 -4.64 -15.13 8.83
CA LYS A 226 -5.86 -15.27 9.65
C LYS A 226 -7.05 -15.87 8.92
N ARG A 227 -7.15 -15.68 7.61
CA ARG A 227 -8.36 -15.95 6.83
C ARG A 227 -8.15 -16.99 5.74
N GLU A 228 -6.92 -17.21 5.28
CA GLU A 228 -6.62 -18.15 4.21
C GLU A 228 -6.21 -19.51 4.79
N LYS A 229 -6.94 -20.56 4.37
CA LYS A 229 -6.74 -21.91 4.88
C LYS A 229 -5.32 -22.40 4.54
N GLY A 230 -4.63 -22.95 5.54
CA GLY A 230 -3.28 -23.50 5.40
C GLY A 230 -2.16 -22.49 5.66
N GLN A 231 -2.48 -21.22 5.93
CA GLN A 231 -1.49 -20.17 6.21
C GLN A 231 -1.30 -19.90 7.71
N GLU A 232 -2.03 -20.62 8.57
CA GLU A 232 -2.18 -20.31 10.00
C GLU A 232 -0.86 -20.44 10.77
N ASN A 233 0.01 -21.36 10.35
CA ASN A 233 1.28 -21.67 11.02
C ASN A 233 2.48 -20.86 10.49
N ARG A 234 2.32 -20.12 9.38
CA ARG A 234 3.39 -19.32 8.79
C ARG A 234 3.56 -17.99 9.50
N THR A 235 4.77 -17.48 9.56
CA THR A 235 5.05 -16.11 10.00
C THR A 235 4.53 -15.10 8.98
N ILE A 236 4.31 -13.86 9.42
CA ILE A 236 3.93 -12.75 8.53
C ILE A 236 5.00 -12.53 7.45
N LYS A 237 6.27 -12.66 7.82
CA LYS A 237 7.41 -12.51 6.90
C LYS A 237 7.42 -13.58 5.81
N GLU A 238 7.20 -14.86 6.16
CA GLU A 238 7.14 -15.93 5.15
C GLU A 238 5.98 -15.74 4.16
N ILE A 239 4.84 -15.22 4.62
CA ILE A 239 3.70 -14.92 3.74
C ILE A 239 4.04 -13.73 2.83
N ALA A 240 4.60 -12.65 3.38
CA ALA A 240 5.02 -11.48 2.60
C ALA A 240 6.05 -11.85 1.53
N GLN A 241 7.06 -12.65 1.88
CA GLN A 241 8.06 -13.14 0.94
C GLN A 241 7.43 -13.92 -0.22
N GLU A 242 6.44 -14.77 0.06
CA GLU A 242 5.73 -15.47 -1.02
C GLU A 242 4.86 -14.53 -1.85
N MET A 243 4.17 -13.56 -1.25
CA MET A 243 3.43 -12.53 -2.00
C MET A 243 4.35 -11.83 -3.01
N PHE A 244 5.52 -11.37 -2.56
CA PHE A 244 6.51 -10.70 -3.43
C PHE A 244 7.15 -11.65 -4.44
N SER A 245 7.26 -12.96 -4.16
CA SER A 245 7.80 -13.93 -5.12
C SER A 245 6.96 -14.07 -6.40
N TYR A 246 5.70 -13.64 -6.36
CA TYR A 246 4.81 -13.60 -7.53
C TYR A 246 4.87 -12.26 -8.29
N ALA A 247 5.60 -11.26 -7.79
CA ALA A 247 5.68 -9.93 -8.39
C ALA A 247 7.00 -9.72 -9.15
N ASP A 248 6.93 -9.06 -10.31
CA ASP A 248 8.10 -8.60 -11.07
C ASP A 248 8.69 -7.30 -10.49
N GLY A 249 7.89 -6.55 -9.72
CA GLY A 249 8.26 -5.28 -9.12
C GLY A 249 7.22 -4.82 -8.09
N ALA A 250 7.54 -3.77 -7.33
CA ALA A 250 6.60 -3.17 -6.40
C ALA A 250 6.87 -1.67 -6.21
N THR A 251 5.81 -0.93 -5.88
CA THR A 251 5.88 0.42 -5.32
C THR A 251 5.46 0.36 -3.85
N MET A 252 6.08 1.20 -3.00
CA MET A 252 5.89 1.22 -1.55
C MET A 252 5.96 2.65 -1.02
#